data_AF-A0A397TCM9-F1
#
_entry.id   AF-A0A397TCM9-F1
#
_cell.length_a   1.000
_cell.length_b   1.000
_cell.length_c   1.000
_cell.angle_alpha   90.00
_cell.angle_beta   90.00
_cell.angle_gamma   90.00
#
_symmetry.space_group_name_H-M   'P 1'
#
loop_
_entity.id
_entity.type
_entity.pdbx_description
1 polymer ?
#
loop_
_entity_poly.entity_id
_entity_poly.type
_entity_poly.pdbx_seq_one_letter_code
_entity_poly.pdbx_strand_id
1 'polypeptide(L)'
;MKPYFLFFFIVHTYCALIPNNKVNTNSDSAQDFSLVEGITYKIVHLKSGSNLDSDGNDIYVSSAFNPYQYWSFRKANDNDYNIISAKTSLNLDSDGQKTYFGTPSLSNRYQQWIFKKINDDIYNIAHANSESRNLDSNGRDVYIGSSSKTNSYQQWSIKPSNYKLNAVVENFEYPPDLKYKLDRYKTRTSLLSGSILIRNPTNATIIQTIDKTERKVNSYTLRIRKSESFKVIKDIGLSFNIGRTIFGLLGINTGFHGGIKSEFNSTYEEEYRESVSEEVKYRIQQKVKVPSNTSIMVNSSVDKIRINIPFKAKIRITAKADRLDENGKIVPMTDVDANALRCYLQKEYYDAESITEEGNSLIISTKGTLRMDGYGYDALIEAIPIKLNPNPPSSIPTNSSPNPNPTNPTYPDPYPDPYPDPYPDYPDSYPPINPTSPEHNPFSESSVLLYFTLYLLAIFSFFSLLCFTVYKFCFNRLESYKNRILLP
;
A
#
# COMPACT_ATOMS: atom_id res chain seq x y z
N MET A 1 -43.28 8.01 -27.29
CA MET A 1 -42.29 6.92 -27.47
C MET A 1 -41.25 7.06 -26.36
N LYS A 2 -41.17 6.10 -25.45
CA LYS A 2 -40.21 6.14 -24.30
C LYS A 2 -38.78 6.00 -24.85
N PRO A 3 -37.79 6.77 -24.37
CA PRO A 3 -36.41 6.55 -24.76
C PRO A 3 -35.92 5.30 -24.01
N TYR A 4 -35.65 4.24 -24.76
CA TYR A 4 -34.94 3.08 -24.24
C TYR A 4 -33.52 3.52 -23.90
N PHE A 5 -33.20 3.50 -22.62
CA PHE A 5 -31.86 3.66 -22.08
C PHE A 5 -31.00 2.52 -22.66
N LEU A 6 -30.15 2.85 -23.63
CA LEU A 6 -29.16 1.92 -24.18
C LEU A 6 -28.12 1.67 -23.08
N PHE A 7 -28.30 0.57 -22.35
CA PHE A 7 -27.24 -0.05 -21.57
C PHE A 7 -26.08 -0.32 -22.53
N PHE A 8 -25.00 0.45 -22.41
CA PHE A 8 -23.72 0.07 -22.99
C PHE A 8 -23.26 -1.20 -22.26
N PHE A 9 -23.58 -2.35 -22.83
CA PHE A 9 -22.77 -3.54 -22.65
C PHE A 9 -21.39 -3.21 -23.21
N ILE A 10 -20.48 -2.76 -22.35
CA ILE A 10 -19.08 -3.07 -22.56
C ILE A 10 -19.05 -4.59 -22.52
N VAL A 11 -19.01 -5.23 -23.69
CA VAL A 11 -18.63 -6.64 -23.80
C VAL A 11 -17.19 -6.69 -23.30
N HIS A 12 -17.06 -6.80 -21.99
CA HIS A 12 -15.86 -7.28 -21.34
C HIS A 12 -15.66 -8.68 -21.94
N THR A 13 -14.76 -8.80 -22.92
CA THR A 13 -14.08 -10.08 -23.20
C THR A 13 -13.15 -10.45 -22.04
N TYR A 14 -13.59 -10.19 -20.81
CA TYR A 14 -13.00 -10.74 -19.61
C TYR A 14 -13.66 -12.08 -19.45
N CYS A 15 -12.90 -13.15 -19.68
CA CYS A 15 -13.32 -14.47 -19.26
C CYS A 15 -13.71 -14.36 -17.77
N ALA A 16 -14.94 -14.71 -17.44
CA ALA A 16 -15.40 -14.66 -16.06
C ALA A 16 -14.45 -15.52 -15.20
N LEU A 17 -14.05 -15.00 -14.04
CA LEU A 17 -13.15 -15.70 -13.13
C LEU A 17 -13.93 -16.79 -12.40
N ILE A 18 -13.27 -17.91 -12.11
CA ILE A 18 -13.84 -18.89 -11.19
C ILE A 18 -13.98 -18.19 -9.81
N PRO A 19 -15.19 -18.17 -9.22
CA PRO A 19 -15.42 -17.52 -7.94
C PRO A 19 -14.63 -18.25 -6.84
N ASN A 20 -14.09 -17.52 -5.87
CA ASN A 20 -13.35 -18.11 -4.76
C ASN A 20 -14.27 -18.67 -3.67
N ASN A 21 -15.23 -19.50 -4.06
CA ASN A 21 -16.13 -20.16 -3.13
C ASN A 21 -15.38 -21.12 -2.20
N LYS A 22 -15.95 -21.36 -1.01
CA LYS A 22 -15.42 -22.32 -0.04
C LYS A 22 -15.38 -23.72 -0.66
N VAL A 23 -14.22 -24.37 -0.60
CA VAL A 23 -14.12 -25.81 -0.87
C VAL A 23 -14.66 -26.57 0.35
N ASN A 24 -15.63 -27.45 0.15
CA ASN A 24 -16.17 -28.28 1.21
C ASN A 24 -15.20 -29.43 1.51
N THR A 25 -14.72 -29.51 2.75
CA THR A 25 -13.69 -30.48 3.16
C THR A 25 -14.21 -31.54 4.15
N ASN A 26 -15.53 -31.74 4.22
CA ASN A 26 -16.22 -32.64 5.17
C ASN A 26 -15.83 -32.40 6.65
N SER A 27 -15.49 -31.17 7.00
CA SER A 27 -15.32 -30.75 8.40
C SER A 27 -16.66 -30.26 8.92
N ASP A 28 -17.17 -30.87 10.00
CA ASP A 28 -18.42 -30.47 10.66
C ASP A 28 -18.38 -29.04 11.22
N SER A 29 -17.20 -28.40 11.21
CA SER A 29 -17.03 -27.01 11.57
C SER A 29 -17.36 -26.09 10.40
N ALA A 30 -18.51 -25.42 10.49
CA ALA A 30 -18.85 -24.30 9.61
C ALA A 30 -17.78 -23.17 9.64
N GLN A 31 -17.00 -23.10 10.73
CA GLN A 31 -15.97 -22.08 10.98
C GLN A 31 -14.61 -22.41 10.36
N ASP A 32 -14.37 -23.67 9.96
CA ASP A 32 -13.09 -24.08 9.41
C ASP A 32 -13.06 -23.82 7.90
N PHE A 33 -12.49 -22.67 7.51
CA PHE A 33 -12.44 -22.18 6.14
C PHE A 33 -10.98 -22.23 5.63
N SER A 34 -10.58 -23.38 5.07
CA SER A 34 -9.14 -23.64 4.81
C SER A 34 -8.72 -23.59 3.33
N LEU A 35 -9.68 -23.75 2.39
CA LEU A 35 -9.45 -23.82 0.95
C LEU A 35 -10.58 -23.10 0.19
N VAL A 36 -10.21 -22.49 -0.94
CA VAL A 36 -11.14 -21.84 -1.87
C VAL A 36 -10.90 -22.28 -3.31
N GLU A 37 -11.96 -22.21 -4.11
CA GLU A 37 -11.90 -22.43 -5.55
C GLU A 37 -11.12 -21.31 -6.27
N GLY A 38 -10.67 -21.59 -7.49
CA GLY A 38 -10.25 -20.58 -8.45
C GLY A 38 -8.92 -19.87 -8.20
N ILE A 39 -8.25 -20.05 -7.05
CA ILE A 39 -6.83 -19.65 -6.88
C ILE A 39 -5.90 -20.83 -7.15
N THR A 40 -4.60 -20.56 -7.27
CA THR A 40 -3.59 -21.60 -7.48
C THR A 40 -2.92 -22.05 -6.17
N TYR A 41 -2.57 -23.33 -6.12
CA TYR A 41 -2.02 -24.05 -4.98
C TYR A 41 -0.82 -24.88 -5.39
N LYS A 42 0.05 -25.14 -4.41
CA LYS A 42 0.92 -26.31 -4.41
C LYS A 42 0.26 -27.40 -3.56
N ILE A 43 0.27 -28.62 -4.08
CA ILE A 43 -0.22 -29.81 -3.39
C ILE A 43 1.01 -30.64 -3.03
N VAL A 44 1.38 -30.65 -1.75
CA VAL A 44 2.65 -31.19 -1.27
C VAL A 44 2.40 -32.53 -0.61
N HIS A 45 3.03 -33.59 -1.10
CA HIS A 45 2.96 -34.91 -0.51
C HIS A 45 3.65 -34.91 0.86
N LEU A 46 2.90 -35.18 1.93
CA LEU A 46 3.36 -34.99 3.31
C LEU A 46 4.62 -35.80 3.64
N LYS A 47 4.66 -37.07 3.20
CA LYS A 47 5.76 -37.97 3.54
C LYS A 47 7.08 -37.62 2.84
N SER A 48 7.01 -37.17 1.60
CA SER A 48 8.20 -36.87 0.79
C SER A 48 8.59 -35.39 0.78
N GLY A 49 7.67 -34.49 1.12
CA GLY A 49 7.82 -33.04 0.96
C GLY A 49 7.83 -32.56 -0.50
N SER A 50 7.64 -33.46 -1.48
CA SER A 50 7.61 -33.15 -2.91
C SER A 50 6.22 -32.71 -3.36
N ASN A 51 6.15 -31.88 -4.41
CA ASN A 51 4.88 -31.38 -4.96
C ASN A 51 4.29 -32.40 -5.94
N LEU A 52 2.96 -32.48 -6.01
CA LEU A 52 2.24 -33.09 -7.12
C LEU A 52 2.65 -32.35 -8.41
N ASP A 53 3.19 -33.10 -9.36
CA ASP A 53 3.83 -32.57 -10.55
C ASP A 53 3.45 -33.40 -11.80
N SER A 54 3.83 -32.90 -12.96
CA SER A 54 3.71 -33.59 -14.22
C SER A 54 4.79 -33.15 -15.21
N ASP A 55 5.10 -34.03 -16.15
CA ASP A 55 5.89 -33.73 -17.35
C ASP A 55 5.00 -33.45 -18.58
N GLY A 56 3.69 -33.37 -18.39
CA GLY A 56 2.69 -33.22 -19.45
C GLY A 56 1.98 -34.50 -19.86
N ASN A 57 2.53 -35.66 -19.48
CA ASN A 57 1.92 -36.97 -19.73
C ASN A 57 1.60 -37.70 -18.42
N ASP A 58 2.60 -37.88 -17.56
CA ASP A 58 2.50 -38.65 -16.33
C ASP A 58 2.33 -37.73 -15.12
N ILE A 59 1.67 -38.25 -14.07
CA ILE A 59 1.52 -37.56 -12.79
C ILE A 59 2.44 -38.24 -11.76
N TYR A 60 3.28 -37.44 -11.12
CA TYR A 60 4.28 -37.91 -10.15
C TYR A 60 4.49 -36.87 -9.05
N VAL A 61 5.40 -37.12 -8.11
CA VAL A 61 5.84 -36.10 -7.15
C VAL A 61 7.28 -35.67 -7.41
N SER A 62 7.54 -34.38 -7.29
CA SER A 62 8.88 -33.81 -7.48
C SER A 62 9.14 -32.58 -6.62
N SER A 63 10.39 -32.42 -6.19
CA SER A 63 10.87 -31.22 -5.51
C SER A 63 11.49 -30.20 -6.49
N ALA A 64 11.78 -30.59 -7.73
CA ALA A 64 12.37 -29.72 -8.73
C ALA A 64 11.35 -28.67 -9.18
N PHE A 65 11.73 -27.40 -9.23
CA PHE A 65 10.81 -26.34 -9.65
C PHE A 65 10.29 -26.61 -11.07
N ASN A 66 8.96 -26.66 -11.21
CA ASN A 66 8.31 -26.94 -12.49
C ASN A 66 6.95 -26.21 -12.56
N PRO A 67 6.61 -25.51 -13.66
CA PRO A 67 5.30 -24.86 -13.82
C PRO A 67 4.09 -25.80 -13.75
N TYR A 68 4.28 -27.12 -13.85
CA TYR A 68 3.20 -28.11 -13.71
C TYR A 68 2.84 -28.43 -12.25
N GLN A 69 3.55 -27.85 -11.28
CA GLN A 69 3.29 -28.03 -9.84
C GLN A 69 2.17 -27.15 -9.27
N TYR A 70 1.54 -26.36 -10.13
CA TYR A 70 0.50 -25.41 -9.74
C TYR A 70 -0.86 -25.92 -10.15
N TRP A 71 -1.75 -26.01 -9.18
CA TRP A 71 -3.07 -26.63 -9.33
C TRP A 71 -4.15 -25.68 -8.82
N SER A 72 -5.35 -25.77 -9.36
CA SER A 72 -6.51 -24.99 -8.89
C SER A 72 -7.73 -25.87 -8.79
N PHE A 73 -8.71 -25.44 -7.99
CA PHE A 73 -9.92 -26.22 -7.72
C PHE A 73 -11.12 -25.53 -8.35
N ARG A 74 -11.97 -26.33 -8.98
CA ARG A 74 -13.26 -25.88 -9.52
C ARG A 74 -14.33 -26.86 -9.08
N LYS A 75 -15.42 -26.34 -8.53
CA LYS A 75 -16.57 -27.16 -8.16
C LYS A 75 -17.19 -27.79 -9.41
N ALA A 76 -17.35 -29.11 -9.36
CA ALA A 76 -18.06 -29.89 -10.35
C ALA A 76 -19.49 -30.20 -9.89
N ASN A 77 -19.64 -30.61 -8.63
CA ASN A 77 -20.91 -30.89 -7.98
C ASN A 77 -20.85 -30.51 -6.49
N ASP A 78 -21.88 -30.76 -5.69
CA ASP A 78 -22.00 -30.29 -4.29
C ASP A 78 -20.71 -30.36 -3.46
N ASN A 79 -20.06 -31.53 -3.40
CA ASN A 79 -18.82 -31.77 -2.66
C ASN A 79 -17.66 -32.27 -3.54
N ASP A 80 -17.87 -32.27 -4.85
CA ASP A 80 -16.95 -32.83 -5.83
C ASP A 80 -16.25 -31.71 -6.59
N TYR A 81 -14.93 -31.80 -6.70
CA TYR A 81 -14.08 -30.77 -7.29
C TYR A 81 -13.20 -31.36 -8.37
N ASN A 82 -13.02 -30.63 -9.47
CA ASN A 82 -11.92 -30.90 -10.39
C ASN A 82 -10.63 -30.26 -9.86
N ILE A 83 -9.51 -30.98 -9.99
CA ILE A 83 -8.17 -30.46 -9.74
C ILE A 83 -7.57 -30.13 -11.10
N ILE A 84 -7.39 -28.85 -11.39
CA ILE A 84 -7.02 -28.33 -12.70
C ILE A 84 -5.55 -27.95 -12.68
N SER A 85 -4.76 -28.43 -13.65
CA SER A 85 -3.40 -27.96 -13.85
C SER A 85 -3.41 -26.52 -14.34
N ALA A 86 -2.74 -25.63 -13.62
CA ALA A 86 -2.68 -24.23 -13.98
C ALA A 86 -1.87 -24.01 -15.29
N LYS A 87 -0.98 -24.96 -15.64
CA LYS A 87 -0.16 -24.90 -16.86
C LYS A 87 -0.88 -25.37 -18.12
N THR A 88 -1.63 -26.47 -18.04
CA THR A 88 -2.25 -27.11 -19.21
C THR A 88 -3.75 -26.92 -19.28
N SER A 89 -4.37 -26.42 -18.21
CA SER A 89 -5.82 -26.35 -18.06
C SER A 89 -6.52 -27.71 -18.13
N LEU A 90 -5.77 -28.82 -18.05
CA LEU A 90 -6.29 -30.19 -18.00
C LEU A 90 -6.60 -30.60 -16.56
N ASN A 91 -7.50 -31.58 -16.42
CA ASN A 91 -7.89 -32.09 -15.11
C ASN A 91 -6.98 -33.25 -14.68
N LEU A 92 -6.72 -33.35 -13.39
CA LEU A 92 -6.26 -34.60 -12.78
C LEU A 92 -7.37 -35.64 -12.92
N ASP A 93 -7.08 -36.72 -13.63
CA ASP A 93 -7.99 -37.80 -13.95
C ASP A 93 -7.42 -39.13 -13.42
N SER A 94 -8.28 -40.13 -13.27
CA SER A 94 -7.87 -41.45 -12.84
C SER A 94 -8.80 -42.54 -13.38
N ASP A 95 -8.23 -43.66 -13.80
CA ASP A 95 -8.99 -44.87 -14.17
C ASP A 95 -9.35 -45.74 -12.94
N GLY A 96 -9.06 -45.24 -11.74
CA GLY A 96 -9.17 -45.97 -10.49
C GLY A 96 -7.94 -46.82 -10.18
N GLN A 97 -6.83 -46.73 -10.91
CA GLN A 97 -5.55 -47.31 -10.51
C GLN A 97 -4.42 -46.29 -10.63
N LYS A 98 -4.33 -45.62 -11.77
CA LYS A 98 -3.32 -44.62 -12.07
C LYS A 98 -3.94 -43.23 -12.17
N THR A 99 -3.10 -42.22 -12.03
CA THR A 99 -3.47 -40.82 -12.27
C THR A 99 -2.78 -40.27 -13.51
N TYR A 100 -3.50 -39.50 -14.32
CA TYR A 100 -3.02 -38.91 -15.57
C TYR A 100 -3.76 -37.59 -15.86
N PHE A 101 -3.39 -36.90 -16.95
CA PHE A 101 -4.16 -35.75 -17.42
C PHE A 101 -5.36 -36.15 -18.27
N GLY A 102 -6.54 -35.66 -17.89
CA GLY A 102 -7.77 -35.81 -18.66
C GLY A 102 -8.22 -34.49 -19.28
N THR A 103 -8.81 -34.57 -20.48
CA THR A 103 -9.52 -33.43 -21.08
C THR A 103 -10.64 -32.98 -20.14
N PRO A 104 -10.75 -31.68 -19.80
CA PRO A 104 -11.70 -31.21 -18.80
C PRO A 104 -13.14 -31.58 -19.12
N SER A 105 -13.82 -32.18 -18.15
CA SER A 105 -15.24 -32.44 -18.19
C SER A 105 -15.84 -32.35 -16.78
N LEU A 106 -16.80 -31.43 -16.61
CA LEU A 106 -17.49 -31.25 -15.34
C LEU A 106 -18.36 -32.46 -14.95
N SER A 107 -18.80 -33.25 -15.92
CA SER A 107 -19.64 -34.44 -15.68
C SER A 107 -18.83 -35.73 -15.52
N ASN A 108 -17.53 -35.72 -15.83
CA ASN A 108 -16.69 -36.90 -15.72
C ASN A 108 -16.31 -37.16 -14.25
N ARG A 109 -16.95 -38.16 -13.64
CA ARG A 109 -16.69 -38.53 -12.24
C ARG A 109 -15.29 -39.10 -11.97
N TYR A 110 -14.55 -39.51 -12.99
CA TYR A 110 -13.15 -39.92 -12.87
C TYR A 110 -12.18 -38.74 -12.67
N GLN A 111 -12.64 -37.51 -12.99
CA GLN A 111 -11.90 -36.26 -12.78
C GLN A 111 -12.32 -35.53 -11.51
N GLN A 112 -13.22 -36.12 -10.72
CA GLN A 112 -13.83 -35.50 -9.57
C GLN A 112 -13.21 -36.02 -8.28
N TRP A 113 -12.90 -35.09 -7.38
CA TRP A 113 -12.15 -35.33 -6.15
C TRP A 113 -12.87 -34.70 -4.96
N ILE A 114 -12.76 -35.37 -3.81
CA ILE A 114 -13.34 -34.92 -2.55
C ILE A 114 -12.18 -34.66 -1.57
N PHE A 115 -12.12 -33.45 -1.04
CA PHE A 115 -11.13 -33.10 -0.02
C PHE A 115 -11.63 -33.53 1.36
N LYS A 116 -10.84 -34.29 2.10
CA LYS A 116 -11.16 -34.74 3.47
C LYS A 116 -10.11 -34.19 4.41
N LYS A 117 -10.46 -33.15 5.17
CA LYS A 117 -9.53 -32.52 6.11
C LYS A 117 -9.16 -33.46 7.25
N ILE A 118 -7.88 -33.50 7.62
CA ILE A 118 -7.37 -34.27 8.76
C ILE A 118 -7.07 -33.33 9.92
N ASN A 119 -6.21 -32.34 9.68
CA ASN A 119 -5.88 -31.23 10.57
C ASN A 119 -5.33 -30.06 9.72
N ASP A 120 -5.31 -28.85 10.27
CA ASP A 120 -4.70 -27.65 9.66
C ASP A 120 -4.84 -27.56 8.12
N ASP A 121 -3.73 -27.69 7.40
CA ASP A 121 -3.63 -27.67 5.93
C ASP A 121 -3.41 -29.05 5.32
N ILE A 122 -3.68 -30.13 6.06
CA ILE A 122 -3.44 -31.52 5.66
C ILE A 122 -4.76 -32.20 5.31
N TYR A 123 -4.78 -32.82 4.13
CA TYR A 123 -5.95 -33.44 3.54
C TYR A 123 -5.63 -34.84 3.02
N ASN A 124 -6.62 -35.73 3.08
CA ASN A 124 -6.73 -36.81 2.13
C ASN A 124 -7.53 -36.31 0.91
N ILE A 125 -7.14 -36.70 -0.29
CA ILE A 125 -7.85 -36.38 -1.53
C ILE A 125 -8.48 -37.68 -2.03
N ALA A 126 -9.79 -37.83 -1.82
CA ALA A 126 -10.53 -39.04 -2.18
C ALA A 126 -11.07 -38.96 -3.60
N HIS A 127 -11.12 -40.09 -4.29
CA HIS A 127 -11.68 -40.18 -5.63
C HIS A 127 -13.22 -40.23 -5.56
N ALA A 128 -13.94 -39.36 -6.29
CA ALA A 128 -15.39 -39.24 -6.14
C ALA A 128 -16.18 -40.51 -6.50
N ASN A 129 -15.71 -41.31 -7.49
CA ASN A 129 -16.32 -42.62 -7.79
C ASN A 129 -16.09 -43.70 -6.72
N SER A 130 -15.16 -43.49 -5.79
CA SER A 130 -14.82 -44.49 -4.77
C SER A 130 -14.18 -43.81 -3.56
N GLU A 131 -15.00 -43.36 -2.63
CA GLU A 131 -14.56 -42.68 -1.41
C GLU A 131 -13.66 -43.52 -0.49
N SER A 132 -13.62 -44.83 -0.71
CA SER A 132 -12.69 -45.77 -0.08
C SER A 132 -11.32 -45.79 -0.74
N ARG A 133 -11.05 -44.87 -1.67
CA ARG A 133 -9.78 -44.74 -2.38
C ARG A 133 -9.29 -43.29 -2.42
N ASN A 134 -8.00 -43.13 -2.17
CA ASN A 134 -7.34 -41.83 -2.06
C ASN A 134 -6.22 -41.71 -3.09
N LEU A 135 -5.92 -40.46 -3.46
CA LEU A 135 -4.66 -40.09 -4.08
C LEU A 135 -3.51 -40.46 -3.13
N ASP A 136 -2.61 -41.30 -3.60
CA ASP A 136 -1.52 -41.91 -2.84
C ASP A 136 -0.22 -41.74 -3.62
N SER A 137 0.91 -41.77 -2.92
CA SER A 137 2.22 -41.74 -3.54
C SER A 137 3.23 -42.51 -2.72
N ASN A 138 4.10 -43.25 -3.40
CA ASN A 138 5.25 -43.90 -2.77
C ASN A 138 6.46 -42.94 -2.57
N GLY A 139 6.27 -41.64 -2.83
CA GLY A 139 7.34 -40.63 -2.82
C GLY A 139 8.01 -40.40 -4.18
N ARG A 140 7.53 -41.09 -5.24
CA ARG A 140 7.93 -40.87 -6.62
C ARG A 140 6.71 -40.87 -7.53
N ASP A 141 5.99 -41.98 -7.59
CA ASP A 141 4.82 -42.15 -8.45
C ASP A 141 3.55 -41.74 -7.70
N VAL A 142 2.52 -41.32 -8.44
CA VAL A 142 1.20 -40.99 -7.90
C VAL A 142 0.18 -41.97 -8.47
N TYR A 143 -0.67 -42.51 -7.59
CA TYR A 143 -1.64 -43.55 -7.92
C TYR A 143 -2.82 -43.51 -6.97
N ILE A 144 -3.78 -44.44 -7.16
CA ILE A 144 -4.98 -44.52 -6.32
C ILE A 144 -4.88 -45.72 -5.36
N GLY A 145 -4.68 -45.43 -4.08
CA GLY A 145 -4.58 -46.41 -3.00
C GLY A 145 -5.89 -46.61 -2.23
N SER A 146 -5.99 -47.70 -1.47
CA SER A 146 -7.09 -47.90 -0.51
C SER A 146 -7.01 -46.86 0.62
N SER A 147 -8.12 -46.20 0.94
CA SER A 147 -8.15 -45.06 1.85
C SER A 147 -7.76 -45.44 3.27
N SER A 148 -6.82 -44.70 3.86
CA SER A 148 -6.50 -44.74 5.27
C SER A 148 -6.31 -43.33 5.80
N LYS A 149 -6.95 -42.99 6.93
CA LYS A 149 -6.81 -41.67 7.56
C LYS A 149 -5.44 -41.48 8.22
N THR A 150 -4.77 -42.56 8.60
CA THR A 150 -3.48 -42.53 9.32
C THR A 150 -2.26 -42.74 8.42
N ASN A 151 -2.47 -43.08 7.15
CA ASN A 151 -1.37 -43.31 6.21
C ASN A 151 -0.79 -41.99 5.71
N SER A 152 0.40 -41.60 6.18
CA SER A 152 1.08 -40.37 5.77
C SER A 152 1.40 -40.29 4.27
N TYR A 153 1.43 -41.41 3.55
CA TYR A 153 1.65 -41.45 2.10
C TYR A 153 0.41 -41.00 1.28
N GLN A 154 -0.75 -40.94 1.93
CA GLN A 154 -2.01 -40.46 1.35
C GLN A 154 -2.37 -39.03 1.77
N GLN A 155 -1.52 -38.42 2.58
CA GLN A 155 -1.75 -37.10 3.17
C GLN A 155 -1.03 -36.03 2.35
N TRP A 156 -1.76 -34.96 2.07
CA TRP A 156 -1.31 -33.87 1.21
C TRP A 156 -1.48 -32.54 1.93
N SER A 157 -0.42 -31.74 1.97
CA SER A 157 -0.49 -30.36 2.43
C SER A 157 -0.82 -29.44 1.26
N ILE A 158 -1.90 -28.66 1.36
CA ILE A 158 -2.36 -27.78 0.27
C ILE A 158 -2.12 -26.33 0.68
N LYS A 159 -1.24 -25.64 -0.06
CA LYS A 159 -0.82 -24.27 0.27
C LYS A 159 -1.01 -23.33 -0.93
N PRO A 160 -1.58 -22.12 -0.75
CA PRO A 160 -1.67 -21.15 -1.82
C PRO A 160 -0.29 -20.86 -2.43
N SER A 161 -0.22 -20.77 -3.75
CA SER A 161 1.07 -20.71 -4.44
C SER A 161 1.70 -19.32 -4.43
N ASN A 162 0.88 -18.28 -4.55
CA ASN A 162 1.32 -16.88 -4.68
C ASN A 162 0.32 -15.86 -4.10
N TYR A 163 -0.43 -16.28 -3.08
CA TYR A 163 -1.43 -15.45 -2.42
C TYR A 163 -0.76 -14.33 -1.61
N LYS A 164 -1.08 -13.08 -1.94
CA LYS A 164 -0.51 -11.88 -1.29
C LYS A 164 -1.59 -11.07 -0.63
N LEU A 165 -1.67 -11.14 0.70
CA LEU A 165 -2.52 -10.27 1.52
C LEU A 165 -1.89 -8.89 1.63
N ASN A 166 -2.75 -7.88 1.66
CA ASN A 166 -2.36 -6.49 1.86
C ASN A 166 -3.37 -5.81 2.80
N ALA A 167 -2.86 -5.06 3.77
CA ALA A 167 -3.66 -4.29 4.71
C ALA A 167 -3.24 -2.81 4.64
N VAL A 168 -4.22 -1.93 4.45
CA VAL A 168 -4.00 -0.48 4.36
C VAL A 168 -4.95 0.25 5.29
N VAL A 169 -4.40 1.11 6.16
CA VAL A 169 -5.19 2.06 6.95
C VAL A 169 -5.50 3.29 6.09
N GLU A 170 -6.77 3.54 5.89
CA GLU A 170 -7.29 4.62 5.04
C GLU A 170 -8.58 5.22 5.63
N ASN A 171 -9.16 6.20 4.92
CA ASN A 171 -10.40 6.87 5.32
C ASN A 171 -10.33 7.49 6.72
N PHE A 172 -9.26 8.26 6.95
CA PHE A 172 -9.06 8.97 8.21
C PHE A 172 -10.12 10.04 8.43
N GLU A 173 -10.85 9.90 9.53
CA GLU A 173 -11.83 10.85 10.04
C GLU A 173 -11.27 11.53 11.29
N TYR A 174 -11.22 12.85 11.25
CA TYR A 174 -10.72 13.70 12.34
C TYR A 174 -11.89 14.43 13.03
N PRO A 175 -11.69 14.92 14.27
CA PRO A 175 -12.72 15.68 14.97
C PRO A 175 -13.20 16.88 14.15
N PRO A 176 -14.52 17.07 13.97
CA PRO A 176 -15.05 18.12 13.09
C PRO A 176 -14.76 19.53 13.62
N ASP A 177 -14.50 19.66 14.91
CA ASP A 177 -14.18 20.90 15.59
C ASP A 177 -12.69 21.25 15.60
N LEU A 178 -11.84 20.42 14.97
CA LEU A 178 -10.38 20.57 14.94
C LEU A 178 -9.95 21.96 14.43
N LYS A 179 -10.62 22.49 13.40
CA LYS A 179 -10.32 23.81 12.85
C LYS A 179 -10.59 24.94 13.85
N TYR A 180 -11.70 24.90 14.57
CA TYR A 180 -12.08 25.93 15.55
C TYR A 180 -11.18 25.92 16.79
N LYS A 181 -10.58 24.77 17.09
CA LYS A 181 -9.66 24.60 18.22
C LYS A 181 -8.19 24.78 17.83
N LEU A 182 -7.88 25.06 16.58
CA LEU A 182 -6.51 25.04 16.06
C LEU A 182 -5.59 26.06 16.76
N ASP A 183 -6.09 27.26 17.04
CA ASP A 183 -5.27 28.36 17.59
C ASP A 183 -4.67 28.01 18.96
N ARG A 184 -5.31 27.14 19.75
CA ARG A 184 -4.76 26.68 21.03
C ARG A 184 -3.50 25.80 20.89
N TYR A 185 -3.25 25.28 19.70
CA TYR A 185 -2.10 24.43 19.37
C TYR A 185 -1.05 25.15 18.55
N LYS A 186 -1.31 26.40 18.14
CA LYS A 186 -0.37 27.25 17.44
C LYS A 186 0.51 27.97 18.45
N THR A 187 1.80 27.93 18.20
CA THR A 187 2.79 28.76 18.90
C THR A 187 3.59 29.53 17.87
N ARG A 188 3.78 30.83 18.08
CA ARG A 188 4.66 31.63 17.23
C ARG A 188 6.11 31.27 17.57
N THR A 189 6.93 30.89 16.59
CA THR A 189 8.35 30.57 16.81
C THR A 189 9.24 31.29 15.82
N SER A 190 10.51 31.50 16.17
CA SER A 190 11.48 32.11 15.26
C SER A 190 11.70 31.21 14.05
N LEU A 191 11.50 31.77 12.86
CA LEU A 191 11.84 31.11 11.61
C LEU A 191 13.35 31.21 11.35
N LEU A 192 13.93 32.38 11.62
CA LEU A 192 15.34 32.65 11.41
C LEU A 192 16.20 31.96 12.47
N SER A 193 17.33 31.42 12.01
CA SER A 193 18.46 31.04 12.85
C SER A 193 19.23 32.31 13.24
N GLY A 194 18.73 33.05 14.24
CA GLY A 194 19.27 34.35 14.71
C GLY A 194 18.54 35.59 14.18
N SER A 195 18.85 36.77 14.72
CA SER A 195 18.29 38.06 14.23
C SER A 195 19.19 38.68 13.15
N ILE A 196 18.59 39.35 12.17
CA ILE A 196 19.32 40.08 11.13
C ILE A 196 19.40 41.55 11.54
N LEU A 197 20.59 42.03 11.90
CA LEU A 197 20.81 43.43 12.25
C LEU A 197 21.38 44.19 11.05
N ILE A 198 20.66 45.21 10.59
CA ILE A 198 21.12 46.15 9.56
C ILE A 198 21.46 47.47 10.24
N ARG A 199 22.72 47.91 10.13
CA ARG A 199 23.18 49.19 10.66
C ARG A 199 23.35 50.19 9.52
N ASN A 200 22.84 51.40 9.70
CA ASN A 200 23.08 52.52 8.81
C ASN A 200 23.82 53.65 9.54
N PRO A 201 25.16 53.66 9.53
CA PRO A 201 25.97 54.72 10.13
C PRO A 201 26.08 55.97 9.23
N THR A 202 25.36 56.02 8.10
CA THR A 202 25.48 57.10 7.13
C THR A 202 24.42 58.17 7.35
N ASN A 203 24.66 59.35 6.79
CA ASN A 203 23.71 60.47 6.80
C ASN A 203 22.62 60.37 5.72
N ALA A 204 22.52 59.25 5.01
CA ALA A 204 21.50 59.00 3.99
C ALA A 204 20.65 57.77 4.37
N THR A 205 19.45 57.66 3.82
CA THR A 205 18.65 56.42 3.96
C THR A 205 19.21 55.35 3.02
N ILE A 206 19.47 54.15 3.54
CA ILE A 206 19.87 53.00 2.72
C ILE A 206 18.69 52.06 2.49
N ILE A 207 18.70 51.37 1.35
CA ILE A 207 17.76 50.29 1.05
C ILE A 207 18.57 49.00 0.96
N GLN A 208 18.24 48.03 1.81
CA GLN A 208 18.88 46.71 1.76
C GLN A 208 17.83 45.64 1.49
N THR A 209 18.20 44.65 0.69
CA THR A 209 17.38 43.47 0.45
C THR A 209 17.91 42.31 1.29
N ILE A 210 17.03 41.69 2.05
CA ILE A 210 17.27 40.41 2.72
C ILE A 210 16.75 39.32 1.79
N ASP A 211 17.58 38.34 1.47
CA ASP A 211 17.19 37.08 0.82
C ASP A 211 17.85 35.93 1.61
N LYS A 212 17.05 35.17 2.35
CA LYS A 212 17.53 34.06 3.19
C LYS A 212 16.65 32.84 2.98
N THR A 213 17.28 31.67 2.90
CA THR A 213 16.56 30.39 2.92
C THR A 213 16.78 29.70 4.25
N GLU A 214 15.70 29.32 4.92
CA GLU A 214 15.72 28.54 6.16
C GLU A 214 15.09 27.17 5.91
N ARG A 215 15.65 26.13 6.53
CA ARG A 215 15.16 24.75 6.48
C ARG A 215 14.63 24.37 7.85
N LYS A 216 13.47 23.73 7.90
CA LYS A 216 12.87 23.19 9.12
C LYS A 216 12.43 21.76 8.86
N VAL A 217 12.31 20.97 9.94
CA VAL A 217 11.85 19.58 9.86
C VAL A 217 10.48 19.47 10.50
N ASN A 218 9.52 18.96 9.75
CA ASN A 218 8.24 18.51 10.29
C ASN A 218 8.31 17.03 10.63
N SER A 219 7.56 16.60 11.64
CA SER A 219 7.42 15.19 11.99
C SER A 219 5.97 14.80 12.22
N TYR A 220 5.63 13.60 11.77
CA TYR A 220 4.30 13.02 11.83
C TYR A 220 4.43 11.64 12.42
N THR A 221 3.69 11.33 13.48
CA THR A 221 3.72 10.02 14.12
C THR A 221 2.31 9.47 14.22
N LEU A 222 2.07 8.33 13.58
CA LEU A 222 0.80 7.62 13.63
C LEU A 222 0.87 6.51 14.67
N ARG A 223 -0.18 6.36 15.49
CA ARG A 223 -0.31 5.29 16.49
C ARG A 223 -1.70 4.66 16.48
N ILE A 224 -1.75 3.33 16.48
CA ILE A 224 -2.98 2.53 16.49
C ILE A 224 -2.77 1.33 17.41
N ARG A 225 -3.72 1.02 18.29
CA ARG A 225 -3.65 -0.17 19.16
C ARG A 225 -3.99 -1.44 18.38
N LYS A 226 -3.19 -2.51 18.52
CA LYS A 226 -3.37 -3.76 17.78
C LYS A 226 -4.65 -4.50 18.16
N SER A 227 -5.04 -4.49 19.44
CA SER A 227 -6.28 -5.15 19.92
C SER A 227 -7.57 -4.46 19.46
N GLU A 228 -7.50 -3.15 19.19
CA GLU A 228 -8.62 -2.38 18.59
C GLU A 228 -8.58 -2.43 17.06
N SER A 229 -7.72 -3.27 16.48
CA SER A 229 -7.35 -3.33 15.07
C SER A 229 -7.03 -4.76 14.63
N PHE A 230 -6.51 -4.90 13.43
CA PHE A 230 -5.89 -6.13 12.95
C PHE A 230 -4.58 -6.39 13.68
N LYS A 231 -4.41 -7.53 14.37
CA LYS A 231 -3.10 -7.99 14.87
C LYS A 231 -2.29 -8.53 13.68
N VAL A 232 -1.17 -7.87 13.39
CA VAL A 232 -0.25 -8.21 12.31
C VAL A 232 0.45 -9.48 12.73
N ILE A 233 0.19 -10.52 11.95
CA ILE A 233 0.97 -11.74 11.93
C ILE A 233 2.26 -11.56 11.13
N LYS A 234 3.10 -12.58 11.19
CA LYS A 234 4.39 -12.66 10.52
C LYS A 234 4.36 -12.34 9.01
N ASP A 235 3.23 -12.57 8.34
CA ASP A 235 3.16 -12.61 6.87
C ASP A 235 2.31 -11.48 6.23
N ILE A 236 1.76 -10.53 7.02
CA ILE A 236 0.99 -9.38 6.48
C ILE A 236 1.59 -8.05 6.95
N GLY A 237 2.16 -7.28 6.02
CA GLY A 237 2.52 -5.89 6.26
C GLY A 237 1.27 -5.00 6.38
N LEU A 238 1.27 -4.08 7.36
CA LEU A 238 0.27 -3.04 7.49
C LEU A 238 0.85 -1.71 7.02
N SER A 239 0.18 -1.07 6.07
CA SER A 239 0.54 0.27 5.58
C SER A 239 -0.55 1.28 5.91
N PHE A 240 -0.28 2.56 5.70
CA PHE A 240 -1.26 3.62 5.86
C PHE A 240 -1.14 4.69 4.78
N ASN A 241 -2.26 5.37 4.52
CA ASN A 241 -2.35 6.48 3.57
C ASN A 241 -3.12 7.67 4.18
N ILE A 242 -2.39 8.65 4.72
CA ILE A 242 -2.96 9.89 5.25
C ILE A 242 -3.10 10.88 4.09
N GLY A 243 -4.33 11.26 3.76
CA GLY A 243 -4.60 12.24 2.69
C GLY A 243 -4.16 13.67 3.04
N ARG A 244 -3.86 14.48 2.03
CA ARG A 244 -3.32 15.86 2.19
C ARG A 244 -4.23 16.84 2.95
N THR A 245 -5.53 16.55 3.02
CA THR A 245 -6.56 17.47 3.56
C THR A 245 -6.24 17.92 4.98
N ILE A 246 -5.68 17.03 5.81
CA ILE A 246 -5.32 17.36 7.19
C ILE A 246 -4.25 18.45 7.27
N PHE A 247 -3.26 18.45 6.37
CA PHE A 247 -2.20 19.48 6.38
C PHE A 247 -2.73 20.85 5.98
N GLY A 248 -3.65 20.89 5.00
CA GLY A 248 -4.36 22.11 4.63
C GLY A 248 -5.28 22.64 5.74
N LEU A 249 -6.00 21.74 6.42
CA LEU A 249 -6.86 22.09 7.56
C LEU A 249 -6.05 22.73 8.70
N LEU A 250 -4.86 22.20 8.96
CA LEU A 250 -3.96 22.68 10.01
C LEU A 250 -3.12 23.88 9.56
N GLY A 251 -2.99 24.13 8.26
CA GLY A 251 -2.11 25.18 7.75
C GLY A 251 -0.62 24.85 7.91
N ILE A 252 -0.24 23.57 7.87
CA ILE A 252 1.16 23.10 7.96
C ILE A 252 1.80 23.12 6.58
N ASN A 253 2.94 23.81 6.44
CA ASN A 253 3.77 23.76 5.24
C ASN A 253 4.29 22.34 5.01
N THR A 254 4.00 21.73 3.87
CA THR A 254 4.40 20.35 3.56
C THR A 254 4.73 20.18 2.09
N GLY A 255 5.69 19.31 1.78
CA GLY A 255 6.02 18.87 0.43
C GLY A 255 5.17 17.69 -0.05
N PHE A 256 4.31 17.13 0.81
CA PHE A 256 3.49 15.97 0.47
C PHE A 256 2.30 16.33 -0.43
N HIS A 257 2.48 16.26 -1.75
CA HIS A 257 1.44 16.57 -2.73
C HIS A 257 0.19 15.66 -2.63
N GLY A 258 0.39 14.37 -2.33
CA GLY A 258 -0.67 13.37 -2.19
C GLY A 258 -1.00 12.97 -0.75
N GLY A 259 -0.27 13.51 0.23
CA GLY A 259 -0.29 13.05 1.62
C GLY A 259 0.85 12.09 1.98
N ILE A 260 0.73 11.37 3.09
CA ILE A 260 1.77 10.47 3.61
C ILE A 260 1.36 9.01 3.36
N LYS A 261 2.25 8.27 2.70
CA LYS A 261 2.17 6.81 2.57
C LYS A 261 3.39 6.18 3.22
N SER A 262 3.18 5.22 4.11
CA SER A 262 4.26 4.47 4.75
C SER A 262 3.76 3.12 5.27
N GLU A 263 4.69 2.24 5.59
CA GLU A 263 4.45 0.96 6.26
C GLU A 263 4.77 1.08 7.75
N PHE A 264 4.08 0.32 8.60
CA PHE A 264 4.37 0.26 10.03
C PHE A 264 5.52 -0.73 10.29
N ASN A 265 6.54 -0.30 11.03
CA ASN A 265 7.73 -1.11 11.30
C ASN A 265 7.62 -2.09 12.51
N SER A 266 6.46 -2.30 13.14
CA SER A 266 6.39 -3.01 14.44
C SER A 266 5.90 -4.45 14.38
N THR A 267 6.78 -5.40 14.69
CA THR A 267 6.50 -6.85 14.73
C THR A 267 6.01 -7.38 16.08
N TYR A 268 6.25 -6.68 17.21
CA TYR A 268 5.99 -7.26 18.55
C TYR A 268 5.33 -6.36 19.59
N GLU A 269 5.18 -5.05 19.35
CA GLU A 269 4.54 -4.14 20.32
C GLU A 269 3.01 -4.26 20.32
N GLU A 270 2.34 -3.78 21.37
CA GLU A 270 0.86 -3.71 21.45
C GLU A 270 0.26 -2.61 20.55
N GLU A 271 1.10 -1.74 19.98
CA GLU A 271 0.70 -0.65 19.10
C GLU A 271 1.43 -0.74 17.75
N TYR A 272 0.74 -0.37 16.68
CA TYR A 272 1.38 0.08 15.44
C TYR A 272 1.82 1.51 15.63
N ARG A 273 3.10 1.77 15.39
CA ARG A 273 3.67 3.10 15.44
C ARG A 273 4.59 3.31 14.27
N GLU A 274 4.43 4.44 13.59
CA GLU A 274 5.34 4.87 12.53
C GLU A 274 5.53 6.38 12.57
N SER A 275 6.75 6.82 12.24
CA SER A 275 7.14 8.23 12.27
C SER A 275 7.75 8.66 10.94
N VAL A 276 7.10 9.58 10.25
CA VAL A 276 7.58 10.17 8.98
C VAL A 276 8.02 11.60 9.24
N SER A 277 9.18 11.99 8.70
CA SER A 277 9.69 13.36 8.78
C SER A 277 9.93 13.92 7.39
N GLU A 278 9.76 15.24 7.22
CA GLU A 278 10.07 15.95 5.97
C GLU A 278 10.83 17.25 6.27
N GLU A 279 11.75 17.62 5.37
CA GLU A 279 12.38 18.93 5.39
C GLU A 279 11.54 19.92 4.56
N VAL A 280 11.17 21.05 5.16
CA VAL A 280 10.47 22.15 4.50
C VAL A 280 11.33 23.38 4.42
N LYS A 281 11.17 24.13 3.33
CA LYS A 281 12.00 25.29 2.99
C LYS A 281 11.18 26.57 3.02
N TYR A 282 11.77 27.60 3.61
CA TYR A 282 11.22 28.96 3.63
C TYR A 282 12.20 29.90 2.97
N ARG A 283 11.77 30.60 1.93
CA ARG A 283 12.54 31.69 1.32
C ARG A 283 11.98 33.02 1.80
N ILE A 284 12.81 33.76 2.53
CA ILE A 284 12.47 35.03 3.15
C ILE A 284 13.11 36.12 2.30
N GLN A 285 12.28 36.91 1.61
CA GLN A 285 12.71 38.04 0.81
C GLN A 285 12.03 39.33 1.28
N GLN A 286 12.82 40.30 1.76
CA GLN A 286 12.28 41.57 2.24
C GLN A 286 13.22 42.73 1.88
N LYS A 287 12.64 43.80 1.31
CA LYS A 287 13.34 45.08 1.17
C LYS A 287 13.09 45.94 2.41
N VAL A 288 14.16 46.46 2.98
CA VAL A 288 14.13 47.26 4.22
C VAL A 288 14.74 48.62 3.93
N LYS A 289 14.03 49.68 4.30
CA LYS A 289 14.55 51.05 4.28
C LYS A 289 15.08 51.38 5.68
N VAL A 290 16.35 51.72 5.78
CA VAL A 290 17.01 52.03 7.05
C VAL A 290 17.36 53.52 7.06
N PRO A 291 16.69 54.36 7.86
CA PRO A 291 16.99 55.78 7.97
C PRO A 291 18.44 56.06 8.36
N SER A 292 18.93 57.26 8.07
CA SER A 292 20.27 57.71 8.44
C SER A 292 20.53 57.58 9.93
N ASN A 293 21.73 57.15 10.32
CA ASN A 293 22.16 57.03 11.71
C ASN A 293 21.21 56.19 12.59
N THR A 294 20.61 55.14 12.02
CA THR A 294 19.74 54.18 12.74
C THR A 294 20.16 52.74 12.49
N SER A 295 19.58 51.81 13.24
CA SER A 295 19.69 50.38 12.94
C SER A 295 18.30 49.77 12.89
N ILE A 296 18.12 48.72 12.10
CA ILE A 296 16.89 47.94 12.05
C ILE A 296 17.23 46.47 12.32
N MET A 297 16.51 45.86 13.23
CA MET A 297 16.52 44.42 13.43
C MET A 297 15.37 43.80 12.68
N VAL A 298 15.68 42.84 11.81
CA VAL A 298 14.68 42.05 11.10
C VAL A 298 14.54 40.69 11.78
N ASN A 299 13.32 40.45 12.24
CA ASN A 299 12.91 39.17 12.79
C ASN A 299 11.93 38.52 11.82
N SER A 300 11.96 37.19 11.76
CA SER A 300 10.89 36.44 11.11
C SER A 300 10.44 35.31 12.00
N SER A 301 9.13 35.17 12.10
CA SER A 301 8.46 34.17 12.89
C SER A 301 7.43 33.42 12.06
N VAL A 302 7.19 32.17 12.40
CA VAL A 302 6.23 31.30 11.73
C VAL A 302 5.41 30.59 12.80
N ASP A 303 4.18 30.21 12.46
CA ASP A 303 3.39 29.37 13.35
C ASP A 303 4.01 27.96 13.42
N LYS A 304 4.04 27.40 14.63
CA LYS A 304 4.42 26.02 14.89
C LYS A 304 3.27 25.31 15.57
N ILE A 305 2.84 24.22 14.97
CA ILE A 305 1.68 23.44 15.39
C ILE A 305 2.18 22.16 16.04
N ARG A 306 1.83 21.97 17.31
CA ARG A 306 2.08 20.72 18.04
C ARG A 306 0.77 20.19 18.56
N ILE A 307 0.32 19.07 18.00
CA ILE A 307 -1.01 18.53 18.28
C ILE A 307 -1.01 17.00 18.21
N ASN A 308 -1.79 16.40 19.10
CA ASN A 308 -2.15 14.98 19.06
C ASN A 308 -3.62 14.90 18.63
N ILE A 309 -3.88 14.41 17.43
CA ILE A 309 -5.22 14.38 16.83
C ILE A 309 -5.74 12.95 16.93
N PRO A 310 -6.77 12.67 17.76
CA PRO A 310 -7.43 11.38 17.69
C PRO A 310 -8.11 11.23 16.32
N PHE A 311 -8.16 10.02 15.78
CA PHE A 311 -8.87 9.75 14.52
C PHE A 311 -9.64 8.44 14.60
N LYS A 312 -10.64 8.31 13.73
CA LYS A 312 -11.19 7.03 13.30
C LYS A 312 -10.70 6.74 11.88
N ALA A 313 -10.52 5.47 11.54
CA ALA A 313 -10.09 5.05 10.22
C ALA A 313 -10.62 3.66 9.90
N LYS A 314 -10.40 3.21 8.66
CA LYS A 314 -10.70 1.86 8.21
C LYS A 314 -9.42 1.16 7.82
N ILE A 315 -9.24 -0.09 8.24
CA ILE A 315 -8.24 -1.00 7.68
C ILE A 315 -8.93 -1.76 6.55
N ARG A 316 -8.48 -1.51 5.31
CA ARG A 316 -8.92 -2.26 4.14
C ARG A 316 -7.96 -3.42 3.91
N ILE A 317 -8.50 -4.63 3.94
CA ILE A 317 -7.79 -5.86 3.61
C ILE A 317 -8.20 -6.30 2.21
N THR A 318 -7.18 -6.56 1.39
CA THR A 318 -7.31 -7.07 0.03
C THR A 318 -6.29 -8.18 -0.16
N ALA A 319 -6.44 -8.97 -1.21
CA ALA A 319 -5.40 -9.90 -1.62
C ALA A 319 -5.42 -10.12 -3.12
N LYS A 320 -4.26 -10.53 -3.63
CA LYS A 320 -4.07 -10.92 -5.01
C LYS A 320 -3.47 -12.30 -5.09
N ALA A 321 -3.89 -13.07 -6.07
CA ALA A 321 -3.33 -14.37 -6.39
C ALA A 321 -3.47 -14.65 -7.88
N ASP A 322 -2.77 -15.66 -8.38
CA ASP A 322 -3.09 -16.21 -9.69
C ASP A 322 -4.45 -16.89 -9.61
N ARG A 323 -5.39 -16.41 -10.44
CA ARG A 323 -6.75 -16.91 -10.52
C ARG A 323 -6.99 -17.64 -11.84
N LEU A 324 -7.85 -18.64 -11.83
CA LEU A 324 -8.32 -19.26 -13.07
C LEU A 324 -9.56 -18.54 -13.58
N ASP A 325 -9.60 -18.33 -14.89
CA ASP A 325 -10.84 -18.04 -15.59
C ASP A 325 -11.68 -19.30 -15.80
N GLU A 326 -12.92 -19.14 -16.25
CA GLU A 326 -13.84 -20.24 -16.55
C GLU A 326 -13.33 -21.22 -17.61
N ASN A 327 -12.33 -20.84 -18.41
CA ASN A 327 -11.67 -21.72 -19.39
C ASN A 327 -10.47 -22.47 -18.80
N GLY A 328 -10.17 -22.25 -17.51
CA GLY A 328 -9.05 -22.87 -16.81
C GLY A 328 -7.70 -22.20 -17.08
N LYS A 329 -7.68 -21.00 -17.66
CA LYS A 329 -6.45 -20.24 -17.91
C LYS A 329 -6.12 -19.34 -16.72
N ILE A 330 -4.83 -19.21 -16.41
CA ILE A 330 -4.36 -18.29 -15.37
C ILE A 330 -4.52 -16.83 -15.80
N VAL A 331 -5.13 -16.04 -14.92
CA VAL A 331 -5.08 -14.58 -14.88
C VAL A 331 -4.18 -14.20 -13.68
N PRO A 332 -2.96 -13.71 -13.93
CA PRO A 332 -1.96 -13.56 -12.88
C PRO A 332 -2.29 -12.42 -11.92
N MET A 333 -1.91 -12.57 -10.65
CA MET A 333 -1.97 -11.51 -9.61
C MET A 333 -3.26 -10.68 -9.62
N THR A 334 -4.41 -11.35 -9.74
CA THR A 334 -5.74 -10.74 -9.81
C THR A 334 -6.37 -10.68 -8.43
N ASP A 335 -7.22 -9.68 -8.21
CA ASP A 335 -7.94 -9.52 -6.95
C ASP A 335 -8.77 -10.77 -6.65
N VAL A 336 -8.70 -11.24 -5.40
CA VAL A 336 -9.49 -12.38 -4.93
C VAL A 336 -10.81 -11.91 -4.33
N ASP A 337 -11.77 -12.82 -4.25
CA ASP A 337 -13.08 -12.50 -3.67
C ASP A 337 -13.03 -12.54 -2.13
N ALA A 338 -14.02 -11.94 -1.47
CA ALA A 338 -14.07 -11.84 -0.01
C ALA A 338 -13.98 -13.19 0.72
N ASN A 339 -14.48 -14.27 0.10
CA ASN A 339 -14.34 -15.63 0.62
C ASN A 339 -12.87 -16.07 0.76
N ALA A 340 -12.03 -15.80 -0.24
CA ALA A 340 -10.59 -16.07 -0.14
C ALA A 340 -9.94 -15.22 0.95
N LEU A 341 -10.33 -13.95 1.07
CA LEU A 341 -9.86 -13.08 2.15
C LEU A 341 -10.20 -13.70 3.52
N ARG A 342 -11.46 -14.10 3.75
CA ARG A 342 -11.89 -14.73 5.00
C ARG A 342 -11.11 -16.01 5.29
N CYS A 343 -10.87 -16.85 4.28
CA CYS A 343 -10.08 -18.08 4.38
C CYS A 343 -8.72 -17.85 5.01
N TYR A 344 -7.94 -16.99 4.36
CA TYR A 344 -6.54 -16.86 4.69
C TYR A 344 -6.31 -15.84 5.79
N LEU A 345 -7.28 -14.97 6.07
CA LEU A 345 -7.24 -14.11 7.25
C LEU A 345 -7.56 -14.86 8.55
N GLN A 346 -8.37 -15.93 8.50
CA GLN A 346 -8.63 -16.76 9.70
C GLN A 346 -7.38 -17.51 10.18
N LYS A 347 -6.54 -17.98 9.25
CA LYS A 347 -5.25 -18.64 9.57
C LYS A 347 -4.29 -17.75 10.33
N GLU A 348 -4.58 -16.46 10.29
CA GLU A 348 -3.75 -15.40 10.80
C GLU A 348 -4.23 -14.86 12.16
N TYR A 349 -5.00 -15.68 12.90
CA TYR A 349 -5.42 -15.42 14.29
C TYR A 349 -6.00 -14.02 14.50
N TYR A 350 -6.90 -13.63 13.61
CA TYR A 350 -7.57 -12.34 13.70
C TYR A 350 -8.67 -12.35 14.77
N ASP A 351 -8.50 -11.51 15.77
CA ASP A 351 -9.45 -11.28 16.88
C ASP A 351 -9.93 -9.82 16.83
N ALA A 352 -10.76 -9.48 15.84
CA ALA A 352 -11.50 -8.22 15.98
C ALA A 352 -13.01 -8.39 15.80
N GLU A 353 -13.69 -7.59 16.61
CA GLU A 353 -15.10 -7.72 16.97
C GLU A 353 -16.06 -7.52 15.78
N SER A 354 -15.64 -6.82 14.72
CA SER A 354 -16.46 -6.62 13.53
C SER A 354 -15.64 -6.47 12.24
N ILE A 355 -15.97 -7.30 11.24
CA ILE A 355 -15.49 -7.17 9.86
C ILE A 355 -16.71 -6.92 8.99
N THR A 356 -16.65 -5.88 8.17
CA THR A 356 -17.65 -5.63 7.12
C THR A 356 -17.05 -6.01 5.77
N GLU A 357 -17.88 -6.58 4.89
CA GLU A 357 -17.49 -6.89 3.52
C GLU A 357 -17.91 -5.73 2.60
N GLU A 358 -16.96 -5.15 1.88
CA GLU A 358 -17.21 -4.11 0.88
C GLU A 358 -16.65 -4.58 -0.47
N GLY A 359 -17.45 -5.33 -1.24
CA GLY A 359 -17.00 -5.96 -2.49
C GLY A 359 -15.89 -6.99 -2.24
N ASN A 360 -14.79 -6.90 -2.99
CA ASN A 360 -13.61 -7.78 -2.84
C ASN A 360 -12.65 -7.27 -1.75
N SER A 361 -13.19 -6.76 -0.65
CA SER A 361 -12.40 -6.23 0.47
C SER A 361 -13.07 -6.54 1.80
N LEU A 362 -12.24 -6.78 2.81
CA LEU A 362 -12.68 -6.85 4.21
C LEU A 362 -12.29 -5.55 4.91
N ILE A 363 -13.22 -4.98 5.66
CA ILE A 363 -13.09 -3.67 6.30
C ILE A 363 -13.19 -3.81 7.80
N ILE A 364 -12.21 -3.23 8.49
CA ILE A 364 -12.12 -3.22 9.94
C ILE A 364 -12.10 -1.78 10.39
N SER A 365 -12.97 -1.42 11.33
CA SER A 365 -12.92 -0.10 11.94
C SER A 365 -11.77 -0.03 12.93
N THR A 366 -11.00 1.05 12.89
CA THR A 366 -9.91 1.30 13.83
C THR A 366 -9.91 2.75 14.30
N LYS A 367 -9.20 3.03 15.37
CA LYS A 367 -8.99 4.36 15.93
C LYS A 367 -7.55 4.50 16.39
N GLY A 368 -7.08 5.73 16.44
CA GLY A 368 -5.70 6.00 16.81
C GLY A 368 -5.43 7.46 17.08
N THR A 369 -4.15 7.80 17.15
CA THR A 369 -3.69 9.19 17.32
C THR A 369 -2.64 9.52 16.26
N LEU A 370 -2.82 10.68 15.62
CA LEU A 370 -1.84 11.29 14.74
C LEU A 370 -1.19 12.46 15.46
N ARG A 371 0.05 12.28 15.90
CA ARG A 371 0.87 13.36 16.46
C ARG A 371 1.53 14.11 15.32
N MET A 372 1.39 15.43 15.34
CA MET A 372 2.06 16.32 14.40
C MET A 372 2.90 17.35 15.15
N ASP A 373 4.12 17.56 14.65
CA ASP A 373 4.96 18.71 14.97
C ASP A 373 5.39 19.32 13.64
N GLY A 374 4.71 20.41 13.24
CA GLY A 374 4.86 21.00 11.90
C GLY A 374 4.94 22.51 11.94
N TYR A 375 5.68 23.08 10.99
CA TYR A 375 5.77 24.52 10.76
C TYR A 375 4.69 24.97 9.76
N GLY A 376 4.07 26.11 10.02
CA GLY A 376 2.97 26.65 9.22
C GLY A 376 3.42 27.27 7.89
N TYR A 377 2.48 27.53 6.98
CA TYR A 377 2.78 28.22 5.72
C TYR A 377 3.13 29.71 5.94
N ASP A 378 2.42 30.39 6.85
CA ASP A 378 2.49 31.84 6.98
C ASP A 378 3.62 32.29 7.91
N ALA A 379 4.63 32.93 7.32
CA ALA A 379 5.67 33.64 8.04
C ALA A 379 5.32 35.13 8.17
N LEU A 380 5.62 35.72 9.33
CA LEU A 380 5.60 37.15 9.57
C LEU A 380 7.04 37.65 9.58
N ILE A 381 7.27 38.78 8.95
CA ILE A 381 8.56 39.45 8.92
C ILE A 381 8.35 40.83 9.52
N GLU A 382 9.12 41.16 10.55
CA GLU A 382 9.03 42.44 11.26
C GLU A 382 10.37 43.14 11.19
N ALA A 383 10.35 44.43 10.86
CA ALA A 383 11.51 45.32 10.86
C ALA A 383 11.37 46.29 12.04
N ILE A 384 12.16 46.08 13.08
CA ILE A 384 12.09 46.82 14.34
C ILE A 384 13.24 47.83 14.38
N PRO A 385 12.96 49.15 14.45
CA PRO A 385 13.98 50.16 14.62
C PRO A 385 14.66 50.03 15.98
N ILE A 386 15.99 50.08 15.99
CA ILE A 386 16.81 50.18 17.20
C ILE A 386 17.32 51.62 17.27
N LYS A 387 16.95 52.33 18.34
CA LYS A 387 17.52 53.65 18.64
C LYS A 387 19.00 53.47 18.97
N LEU A 388 19.88 54.04 18.14
CA LEU A 388 21.29 54.22 18.51
C LEU A 388 21.32 55.32 19.57
N ASN A 389 21.78 54.99 20.78
CA ASN A 389 22.00 56.00 21.82
C ASN A 389 23.17 56.88 21.35
N PRO A 390 22.98 58.19 21.15
CA PRO A 390 24.01 59.07 20.63
C PRO A 390 24.91 59.49 21.79
N ASN A 391 25.86 58.65 22.18
CA ASN A 391 27.02 59.08 22.96
C ASN A 391 28.16 58.08 22.76
N PRO A 392 29.16 58.40 21.91
CA PRO A 392 30.47 57.77 22.05
C PRO A 392 31.12 58.30 23.36
N PRO A 393 31.81 57.47 24.17
CA PRO A 393 32.65 58.01 25.22
C PRO A 393 33.75 58.83 24.57
N SER A 394 33.74 60.14 24.80
CA SER A 394 34.83 61.03 24.43
C SER A 394 36.12 60.62 25.14
N SER A 395 37.22 60.67 24.36
CA SER A 395 38.62 60.70 24.78
C SER A 395 39.15 59.53 25.61
N ILE A 396 39.89 58.65 24.94
CA ILE A 396 41.03 57.96 25.54
C ILE A 396 42.25 58.89 25.37
N PRO A 397 42.90 59.37 26.45
CA PRO A 397 44.28 59.80 26.37
C PRO A 397 45.17 58.56 26.49
N THR A 398 45.87 58.24 25.41
CA THR A 398 47.06 57.39 25.44
C THR A 398 48.12 58.05 26.31
N ASN A 399 48.53 57.38 27.38
CA ASN A 399 49.91 57.47 27.86
C ASN A 399 50.34 56.18 28.58
N SER A 400 51.55 55.80 28.24
CA SER A 400 52.34 54.59 28.53
C SER A 400 52.66 54.33 30.00
N SER A 401 52.64 53.05 30.44
CA SER A 401 53.82 52.35 31.03
C SER A 401 53.49 50.90 31.42
N PRO A 402 54.51 50.02 31.59
CA PRO A 402 54.37 48.58 31.45
C PRO A 402 53.98 47.84 32.74
N ASN A 403 53.41 46.65 32.53
CA ASN A 403 53.13 45.62 33.52
C ASN A 403 54.45 45.14 34.18
N PRO A 404 54.45 44.68 35.45
CA PRO A 404 54.24 43.25 35.66
C PRO A 404 53.42 42.87 36.91
N ASN A 405 52.53 41.87 36.75
CA ASN A 405 52.11 40.76 37.63
C ASN A 405 51.98 40.98 39.17
N PRO A 406 51.06 40.31 39.91
CA PRO A 406 50.79 38.87 39.76
C PRO A 406 49.39 38.34 40.20
N THR A 407 49.29 37.01 40.18
CA THR A 407 48.50 36.09 41.03
C THR A 407 47.03 35.76 40.70
N ASN A 408 46.90 34.48 40.31
CA ASN A 408 45.78 33.55 40.40
C ASN A 408 44.88 33.71 41.64
N PRO A 409 43.61 33.29 41.53
CA PRO A 409 43.19 32.19 42.40
C PRO A 409 42.49 31.06 41.65
N THR A 410 43.02 29.88 41.96
CA THR A 410 42.52 28.52 41.88
C THR A 410 40.99 28.40 42.03
N TYR A 411 40.35 27.70 41.09
CA TYR A 411 39.07 27.03 41.31
C TYR A 411 39.29 25.51 41.31
N PRO A 412 38.52 24.73 42.10
CA PRO A 412 38.76 23.31 42.28
C PRO A 412 38.18 22.48 41.14
N ASP A 413 38.88 21.38 40.80
CA ASP A 413 38.42 20.30 39.93
C ASP A 413 37.07 19.70 40.40
N PRO A 414 36.20 19.29 39.46
CA PRO A 414 35.11 18.37 39.75
C PRO A 414 35.58 16.91 39.74
N TYR A 415 34.98 16.11 40.63
CA TYR A 415 35.18 14.67 40.77
C TYR A 415 34.86 13.88 39.47
N PRO A 416 35.39 12.64 39.33
CA PRO A 416 35.46 11.91 38.07
C PRO A 416 34.25 11.00 37.83
N ASP A 417 33.83 10.92 36.57
CA ASP A 417 32.95 9.86 36.05
C ASP A 417 33.69 8.51 35.98
N PRO A 418 33.05 7.39 36.35
CA PRO A 418 33.55 6.06 36.02
C PRO A 418 32.79 5.44 34.84
N TYR A 419 33.56 4.72 34.01
CA TYR A 419 33.20 3.79 32.93
C TYR A 419 33.25 4.31 31.48
N PRO A 420 34.23 3.85 30.68
CA PRO A 420 34.16 3.84 29.23
C PRO A 420 33.56 2.52 28.74
N ASP A 421 32.62 2.58 27.82
CA ASP A 421 32.29 1.45 26.94
C ASP A 421 32.82 1.72 25.52
N PRO A 422 33.35 0.69 24.82
CA PRO A 422 34.01 0.85 23.53
C PRO A 422 32.99 0.72 22.39
N TYR A 423 32.96 1.71 21.49
CA TYR A 423 32.38 1.52 20.16
C TYR A 423 33.50 1.40 19.11
N PRO A 424 33.42 0.41 18.20
CA PRO A 424 34.41 0.21 17.15
C PRO A 424 34.17 1.16 15.97
N ASP A 425 35.29 1.66 15.43
CA ASP A 425 35.40 2.40 14.18
C ASP A 425 34.77 1.65 13.01
N TYR A 426 33.95 2.37 12.22
CA TYR A 426 33.67 2.03 10.82
C TYR A 426 34.09 3.20 9.93
N PRO A 427 34.76 2.93 8.79
CA PRO A 427 35.37 3.97 7.98
C PRO A 427 34.37 4.69 7.07
N ASP A 428 34.49 6.00 7.05
CA ASP A 428 33.92 6.91 6.05
C ASP A 428 34.53 6.66 4.67
N SER A 429 33.69 6.30 3.68
CA SER A 429 33.91 6.70 2.29
C SER A 429 32.72 6.35 1.39
N TYR A 430 31.89 7.36 1.05
CA TYR A 430 31.17 7.40 -0.22
C TYR A 430 31.31 8.79 -0.84
N PRO A 431 31.59 8.91 -2.16
CA PRO A 431 31.82 10.18 -2.83
C PRO A 431 30.51 10.95 -3.10
N PRO A 432 30.58 12.27 -3.34
CA PRO A 432 29.40 13.11 -3.51
C PRO A 432 28.69 12.82 -4.84
N ILE A 433 27.38 12.54 -4.75
CA ILE A 433 26.48 12.49 -5.90
C ILE A 433 26.09 13.93 -6.27
N ASN A 434 26.47 14.35 -7.47
CA ASN A 434 26.02 15.60 -8.10
C ASN A 434 24.49 15.59 -8.27
N PRO A 435 23.75 16.62 -7.85
CA PRO A 435 22.34 16.76 -8.20
C PRO A 435 22.23 17.24 -9.66
N THR A 436 21.89 16.32 -10.56
CA THR A 436 21.35 16.67 -11.87
C THR A 436 20.03 17.42 -11.68
N SER A 437 19.98 18.60 -12.30
CA SER A 437 18.79 19.44 -12.46
C SER A 437 17.57 18.60 -12.90
N PRO A 438 16.38 18.77 -12.30
CA PRO A 438 15.19 18.15 -12.84
C PRO A 438 14.83 18.83 -14.16
N GLU A 439 15.04 18.09 -15.24
CA GLU A 439 14.49 18.41 -16.55
C GLU A 439 12.99 18.67 -16.43
N HIS A 440 12.58 19.71 -17.14
CA HIS A 440 11.22 20.17 -17.33
C HIS A 440 10.34 18.99 -17.77
N ASN A 441 9.55 18.40 -16.87
CA ASN A 441 8.53 17.41 -17.25
C ASN A 441 7.37 18.15 -17.92
N PRO A 442 7.13 17.98 -19.24
CA PRO A 442 6.08 18.71 -19.95
C PRO A 442 4.67 18.19 -19.66
N PHE A 443 4.52 17.14 -18.84
CA PHE A 443 3.24 16.54 -18.52
C PHE A 443 2.75 16.95 -17.12
N SER A 444 2.14 18.13 -17.02
CA SER A 444 1.32 18.47 -15.85
C SER A 444 0.06 17.60 -15.82
N GLU A 445 -0.49 17.30 -14.65
CA GLU A 445 -1.72 16.50 -14.50
C GLU A 445 -2.88 17.00 -15.40
N SER A 446 -2.92 18.30 -15.69
CA SER A 446 -3.87 18.93 -16.62
C SER A 446 -3.72 18.45 -18.06
N SER A 447 -2.49 18.17 -18.51
CA SER A 447 -2.23 17.63 -19.85
C SER A 447 -2.65 16.17 -19.98
N VAL A 448 -2.48 15.35 -18.93
CA VAL A 448 -2.95 13.95 -18.90
C VAL A 448 -4.47 13.89 -18.96
N LEU A 449 -5.16 14.76 -18.21
CA LEU A 449 -6.62 14.85 -18.24
C LEU A 449 -7.13 15.28 -19.63
N LEU A 450 -6.42 16.20 -20.31
CA LEU A 450 -6.76 16.66 -21.65
C LEU A 450 -6.57 15.54 -22.69
N TYR A 451 -5.45 14.82 -22.66
CA TYR A 451 -5.19 13.68 -23.55
C TYR A 451 -6.20 12.55 -23.34
N PHE A 452 -6.55 12.25 -22.09
CA PHE A 452 -7.60 11.27 -21.77
C PHE A 452 -8.98 11.70 -22.30
N THR A 453 -9.32 12.98 -22.17
CA THR A 453 -10.57 13.53 -22.69
C THR A 453 -10.65 13.45 -24.22
N LEU A 454 -9.55 13.81 -24.91
CA LEU A 454 -9.45 13.72 -26.38
C LEU A 454 -9.52 12.27 -26.86
N TYR A 455 -8.90 11.34 -26.12
CA TYR A 455 -8.97 9.90 -26.40
C TYR A 455 -10.40 9.36 -26.29
N LEU A 456 -11.13 9.72 -25.23
CA LEU A 456 -12.55 9.33 -25.08
C LEU A 456 -13.41 9.92 -26.21
N LEU A 457 -13.22 11.19 -26.57
CA LEU A 457 -13.91 11.82 -27.68
C LEU A 457 -13.67 11.06 -29.00
N ALA A 458 -12.43 10.69 -29.29
CA ALA A 458 -12.09 9.93 -30.49
C ALA A 458 -12.77 8.55 -30.52
N ILE A 459 -12.80 7.84 -29.39
CA ILE A 459 -13.50 6.56 -29.26
C ILE A 459 -15.00 6.72 -29.52
N PHE A 460 -15.64 7.70 -28.89
CA PHE A 460 -17.07 7.94 -29.08
C PHE A 460 -17.39 8.34 -30.52
N SER A 461 -16.54 9.15 -31.17
CA SER A 461 -16.68 9.48 -32.59
C SER A 461 -16.55 8.25 -33.49
N PHE A 462 -15.62 7.34 -33.20
CA PHE A 462 -15.46 6.09 -33.94
C PHE A 462 -16.68 5.18 -33.81
N PHE A 463 -17.20 4.98 -32.59
CA PHE A 463 -18.42 4.21 -32.38
C PHE A 463 -19.64 4.83 -33.05
N SER A 464 -19.77 6.17 -33.02
CA SER A 464 -20.84 6.89 -33.71
C SER A 464 -20.78 6.66 -35.22
N LEU A 465 -19.60 6.73 -35.82
CA LEU A 465 -19.38 6.48 -37.25
C LEU A 465 -19.69 5.02 -37.61
N LEU A 466 -19.29 4.06 -36.78
CA LEU A 466 -19.57 2.64 -36.98
C LEU A 466 -21.09 2.37 -36.96
N CYS A 467 -21.79 2.89 -35.94
CA CYS A 467 -23.25 2.78 -35.83
C CYS A 467 -23.95 3.41 -37.03
N PHE A 468 -23.51 4.59 -37.48
CA PHE A 468 -24.06 5.24 -38.68
C PHE A 468 -23.84 4.41 -39.94
N THR A 469 -22.66 3.80 -40.09
CA THR A 469 -22.33 2.95 -41.24
C THR A 469 -23.19 1.69 -41.28
N VAL A 470 -23.36 1.02 -40.13
CA VAL A 470 -24.25 -0.15 -39.98
C VAL A 470 -25.70 0.24 -40.27
N TYR A 471 -26.17 1.35 -39.72
CA TYR A 471 -27.51 1.86 -39.99
C TYR A 471 -27.75 2.09 -41.49
N LYS A 472 -26.82 2.79 -42.16
CA LYS A 472 -26.89 3.07 -43.60
C LYS A 472 -26.87 1.78 -44.43
N PHE A 473 -26.04 0.81 -44.06
CA PHE A 473 -26.01 -0.49 -44.72
C PHE A 473 -27.34 -1.25 -44.59
N CYS A 474 -27.90 -1.31 -43.38
CA CYS A 474 -29.20 -1.93 -43.12
C CYS A 474 -30.33 -1.21 -43.87
N PHE A 475 -30.34 0.12 -43.88
CA PHE A 475 -31.34 0.93 -44.56
C PHE A 475 -31.31 0.70 -46.08
N ASN A 476 -30.13 0.77 -46.71
CA ASN A 476 -29.97 0.51 -48.14
C ASN A 476 -30.39 -0.91 -48.53
N ARG A 477 -30.12 -1.90 -47.65
CA ARG A 477 -30.55 -3.29 -47.88
C ARG A 477 -32.08 -3.43 -47.81
N LEU A 478 -32.72 -2.71 -46.90
CA LEU A 478 -34.18 -2.68 -46.75
C LEU A 478 -34.84 -2.01 -47.97
N GLU A 479 -34.26 -0.91 -48.46
CA GLU A 479 -34.75 -0.17 -49.62
C GLU A 479 -34.58 -0.98 -50.92
N SER A 480 -33.45 -1.67 -51.08
CA SER A 480 -33.27 -2.64 -52.17
C SER A 480 -34.26 -3.79 -52.12
N TYR A 481 -34.70 -4.22 -50.93
CA TYR A 481 -35.71 -5.26 -50.78
C TYR A 481 -37.11 -4.77 -51.19
N LYS A 482 -37.46 -3.53 -50.79
CA LYS A 482 -38.72 -2.90 -51.22
C LYS A 482 -38.81 -2.72 -52.73
N ASN A 483 -37.72 -2.30 -53.37
CA ASN A 483 -37.70 -2.09 -54.82
C ASN A 483 -37.75 -3.40 -55.63
N ARG A 484 -37.36 -4.55 -55.04
CA ARG A 484 -37.53 -5.88 -55.67
C ARG A 484 -38.94 -6.45 -55.54
N ILE A 485 -39.74 -5.96 -54.61
CA ILE A 485 -41.13 -6.43 -54.38
C ILE A 485 -42.15 -5.60 -55.17
N LEU A 486 -41.75 -4.44 -55.72
CA LEU A 486 -42.64 -3.49 -56.41
C LEU A 486 -42.38 -3.31 -57.92
N LEU A 487 -41.62 -4.22 -58.55
CA LEU A 487 -41.59 -4.31 -60.02
C LEU A 487 -42.53 -5.45 -60.46
N PRO A 488 -43.53 -5.18 -61.31
CA PRO A 488 -44.52 -6.18 -61.74
C PRO A 488 -43.93 -7.29 -62.60
#